data_AF-A0A951IPI7-F1
#
_entry.id   AF-A0A951IPI7-F1
#
_cell.length_a   1.000
_cell.length_b   1.000
_cell.length_c   1.000
_cell.angle_alpha   90.00
_cell.angle_beta   90.00
_cell.angle_gamma   90.00
#
_symmetry.space_group_name_H-M   'P 1'
#
loop_
_entity.id
_entity.type
_entity.pdbx_description
1 polymer ?
#
loop_
_entity_poly.entity_id
_entity_poly.type
_entity_poly.pdbx_seq_one_letter_code
_entity_poly.pdbx_strand_id
1 'polypeptide(L)'
;MTDPARTLEEPMRKTSVRAVTDDPAVKPKATTGVRSPIFAELVQAEDDTVGLLAYALYKQNKRDWLASFAKEHGREATEGEVEAYHLGERTPRRVLTYRRLAVDVLAKDPGGREGEGLAIHYPGASGAVRRGRQGGIADAILSRGWSAGLVVILALVGLIAVVILLLSLISPSVLHALSL
;
A
#
# COMPACT_ATOMS: atom_id res chain seq x y z
N MET A 1 55.56 -45.39 -45.12
CA MET A 1 55.31 -46.62 -44.35
C MET A 1 55.79 -46.37 -42.92
N THR A 2 54.90 -45.93 -42.04
CA THR A 2 54.84 -46.16 -40.57
C THR A 2 53.60 -45.39 -40.12
N ASP A 3 52.54 -46.14 -39.82
CA ASP A 3 51.31 -45.70 -39.16
C ASP A 3 51.51 -45.95 -37.65
N PRO A 4 51.24 -44.94 -36.80
CA PRO A 4 50.97 -45.22 -35.39
C PRO A 4 49.64 -44.59 -34.93
N ALA A 5 48.52 -45.11 -35.42
CA ALA A 5 47.28 -45.14 -34.67
C ALA A 5 47.37 -46.18 -33.51
N ARG A 6 46.82 -45.79 -32.35
CA ARG A 6 46.74 -46.52 -31.06
C ARG A 6 48.08 -46.55 -30.30
N THR A 7 48.20 -45.92 -29.13
CA THR A 7 47.51 -46.24 -27.88
C THR A 7 48.00 -45.14 -26.91
N LEU A 8 47.16 -44.37 -26.22
CA LEU A 8 46.70 -44.68 -24.87
C LEU A 8 45.49 -43.77 -24.55
N GLU A 9 44.37 -44.44 -24.38
CA GLU A 9 43.15 -43.96 -23.76
C GLU A 9 43.47 -43.29 -22.41
N GLU A 10 43.33 -41.98 -22.32
CA GLU A 10 43.28 -41.28 -21.04
C GLU A 10 41.80 -41.17 -20.66
N PRO A 11 41.32 -41.91 -19.63
CA PRO A 11 39.90 -41.91 -19.32
C PRO A 11 39.49 -40.53 -18.81
N MET A 12 38.52 -39.94 -19.52
CA MET A 12 37.71 -38.81 -19.08
C MET A 12 37.49 -38.89 -17.57
N ARG A 13 38.14 -38.01 -16.82
CA ARG A 13 37.80 -37.75 -15.42
C ARG A 13 36.39 -37.15 -15.45
N LYS A 14 35.38 -38.01 -15.32
CA LYS A 14 33.99 -37.66 -15.03
C LYS A 14 34.00 -36.98 -13.65
N THR A 15 34.27 -35.68 -13.62
CA THR A 15 33.84 -34.85 -12.51
C THR A 15 32.32 -34.80 -12.60
N SER A 16 31.71 -35.76 -11.91
CA SER A 16 30.32 -35.72 -11.47
C SER A 16 30.14 -34.46 -10.62
N VAL A 17 29.94 -33.31 -11.27
CA VAL A 17 29.23 -32.20 -10.65
C VAL A 17 27.81 -32.69 -10.52
N ARG A 18 27.49 -33.14 -9.30
CA ARG A 18 26.16 -33.51 -8.86
C ARG A 18 25.20 -32.46 -9.36
N ALA A 19 24.30 -32.87 -10.26
CA ALA A 19 23.13 -32.09 -10.62
C ALA A 19 22.47 -31.71 -9.30
N VAL A 20 22.60 -30.43 -8.91
CA VAL A 20 21.60 -29.79 -8.06
C VAL A 20 20.37 -29.87 -8.91
N THR A 21 19.50 -30.82 -8.55
CA THR A 21 18.18 -30.95 -9.11
C THR A 21 17.51 -29.60 -8.94
N ASP A 22 17.42 -28.84 -10.04
CA ASP A 22 16.40 -27.84 -10.23
C ASP A 22 15.08 -28.57 -9.99
N ASP A 23 14.53 -28.45 -8.79
CA ASP A 23 13.16 -28.85 -8.50
C ASP A 23 12.27 -27.70 -9.00
N PRO A 24 11.58 -27.82 -10.15
CA PRO A 24 10.92 -26.68 -10.79
C PRO A 24 9.62 -26.26 -10.09
N ALA A 25 9.37 -26.69 -8.86
CA ALA A 25 8.06 -26.58 -8.24
C ALA A 25 8.09 -26.37 -6.72
N VAL A 26 8.84 -25.39 -6.22
CA VAL A 26 8.47 -24.74 -4.95
C VAL A 26 8.16 -23.28 -5.21
N LYS A 27 6.99 -23.04 -5.81
CA LYS A 27 6.35 -21.73 -5.67
C LYS A 27 5.94 -21.60 -4.21
N PRO A 28 6.48 -20.65 -3.42
CA PRO A 28 6.02 -20.48 -2.05
C PRO A 28 4.50 -20.25 -2.08
N LYS A 29 3.80 -21.09 -1.33
CA LYS A 29 2.34 -21.12 -1.26
C LYS A 29 1.87 -19.78 -0.73
N ALA A 30 1.39 -18.94 -1.65
CA ALA A 30 0.78 -17.66 -1.37
C ALA A 30 -0.25 -17.79 -0.24
N THR A 31 0.11 -17.28 0.94
CA THR A 31 -0.79 -17.08 2.06
C THR A 31 -2.00 -16.28 1.58
N THR A 32 -3.16 -16.92 1.68
CA THR A 32 -4.47 -16.44 1.22
C THR A 32 -5.03 -15.40 2.19
N GLY A 33 -4.26 -14.34 2.46
CA GLY A 33 -4.85 -13.06 2.86
C GLY A 33 -5.51 -12.45 1.63
N VAL A 34 -6.58 -11.67 1.78
CA VAL A 34 -7.30 -11.03 0.66
C VAL A 34 -6.31 -10.19 -0.17
N ARG A 35 -5.73 -10.77 -1.22
CA ARG A 35 -4.78 -10.10 -2.11
C ARG A 35 -5.60 -9.33 -3.14
N SER A 36 -5.24 -8.06 -3.36
CA SER A 36 -5.79 -7.31 -4.50
C SER A 36 -5.46 -8.08 -5.79
N PRO A 37 -6.41 -8.27 -6.73
CA PRO A 37 -6.17 -9.05 -7.94
C PRO A 37 -4.95 -8.58 -8.75
N ILE A 38 -4.70 -7.26 -8.77
CA ILE A 38 -3.55 -6.67 -9.47
C ILE A 38 -2.20 -7.01 -8.82
N PHE A 39 -2.17 -7.41 -7.54
CA PHE A 39 -0.94 -7.83 -6.88
C PHE A 39 -0.32 -9.04 -7.59
N ALA A 40 -1.15 -10.03 -7.95
CA ALA A 40 -0.69 -11.23 -8.66
C ALA A 40 -0.23 -10.93 -10.09
N GLU A 41 -0.71 -9.83 -10.69
CA GLU A 41 -0.29 -9.38 -12.01
C GLU A 41 1.04 -8.61 -11.93
N LEU A 42 1.26 -7.86 -10.85
CA LEU A 42 2.43 -7.04 -10.65
C LEU A 42 3.60 -7.77 -9.99
N VAL A 43 3.37 -8.75 -9.12
CA VAL A 43 4.40 -9.41 -8.30
C VAL A 43 4.48 -10.90 -8.67
N GLN A 44 5.60 -11.30 -9.28
CA GLN A 44 5.77 -12.65 -9.83
C GLN A 44 6.43 -13.63 -8.84
N ALA A 45 7.17 -13.12 -7.86
CA ALA A 45 7.85 -13.88 -6.83
C ALA A 45 7.95 -13.06 -5.53
N GLU A 46 8.30 -13.70 -4.41
CA GLU A 46 8.41 -13.02 -3.10
C GLU A 46 9.59 -12.03 -3.07
N ASP A 47 10.63 -12.29 -3.86
CA ASP A 47 11.83 -11.47 -4.04
C ASP A 47 11.76 -10.57 -5.28
N ASP A 48 10.59 -10.45 -5.92
CA ASP A 48 10.36 -9.55 -7.07
C ASP A 48 10.30 -8.09 -6.62
N THR A 49 11.46 -7.50 -6.29
CA THR A 49 11.59 -6.10 -5.84
C THR A 49 10.97 -5.12 -6.83
N VAL A 50 11.12 -5.37 -8.13
CA VAL A 50 10.48 -4.56 -9.18
C VAL A 50 8.96 -4.65 -9.07
N GLY A 51 8.40 -5.86 -8.92
CA GLY A 51 6.98 -6.07 -8.76
C GLY A 51 6.42 -5.45 -7.48
N LEU A 52 7.12 -5.61 -6.35
CA LEU A 52 6.74 -5.04 -5.06
C LEU A 52 6.70 -3.51 -5.11
N LEU A 53 7.73 -2.90 -5.70
CA LEU A 53 7.77 -1.45 -5.92
C LEU A 53 6.68 -1.01 -6.90
N ALA A 54 6.45 -1.76 -7.98
CA ALA A 54 5.36 -1.49 -8.93
C ALA A 54 3.98 -1.53 -8.24
N TYR A 55 3.78 -2.45 -7.30
CA TYR A 55 2.56 -2.50 -6.49
C TYR A 55 2.42 -1.29 -5.56
N ALA A 56 3.50 -0.83 -4.94
CA ALA A 56 3.50 0.40 -4.14
C ALA A 56 3.12 1.62 -5.00
N LEU A 57 3.67 1.73 -6.22
CA LEU A 57 3.34 2.78 -7.18
C LEU A 57 1.86 2.73 -7.60
N TYR A 58 1.31 1.54 -7.84
CA TYR A 58 -0.13 1.36 -8.08
C TYR A 58 -0.97 1.87 -6.90
N LYS A 59 -0.62 1.51 -5.66
CA LYS A 59 -1.36 1.93 -4.46
C LYS A 59 -1.31 3.44 -4.26
N GLN A 60 -0.19 4.08 -4.59
CA GLN A 60 -0.07 5.54 -4.63
C GLN A 60 -1.00 6.15 -5.68
N ASN A 61 -0.95 5.66 -6.92
CA ASN A 61 -1.84 6.13 -7.98
C ASN A 61 -3.33 5.98 -7.62
N LYS A 62 -3.73 4.88 -6.97
CA LYS A 62 -5.11 4.69 -6.50
C LYS A 62 -5.53 5.74 -5.47
N ARG A 63 -4.65 6.07 -4.53
CA ARG A 63 -4.92 7.11 -3.53
C ARG A 63 -5.06 8.48 -4.19
N ASP A 64 -4.19 8.79 -5.14
CA ASP A 64 -4.21 10.06 -5.85
C ASP A 64 -5.48 10.18 -6.71
N TRP A 65 -5.88 9.09 -7.37
CA TRP A 65 -7.15 8.99 -8.09
C TRP A 65 -8.36 9.20 -7.17
N LEU A 66 -8.44 8.52 -6.02
CA LEU A 66 -9.53 8.70 -5.05
C LEU A 66 -9.62 10.16 -4.56
N ALA A 67 -8.48 10.77 -4.22
CA ALA A 67 -8.44 12.16 -3.78
C ALA A 67 -8.89 13.13 -4.89
N SER A 68 -8.49 12.87 -6.14
CA SER A 68 -8.89 13.68 -7.30
C SER A 68 -10.38 13.51 -7.60
N PHE A 69 -10.87 12.28 -7.56
CA PHE A 69 -12.28 11.95 -7.73
C PHE A 69 -13.16 12.68 -6.70
N ALA A 70 -12.80 12.60 -5.42
CA ALA A 70 -13.53 13.26 -4.35
C ALA A 70 -13.56 14.79 -4.51
N LYS A 71 -12.44 15.37 -4.95
CA LYS A 71 -12.34 16.80 -5.23
C LYS A 71 -13.20 17.22 -6.42
N GLU A 72 -13.24 16.44 -7.49
CA GLU A 72 -13.96 16.77 -8.73
C GLU A 72 -15.47 16.55 -8.61
N HIS A 73 -15.90 15.50 -7.91
CA HIS A 73 -17.30 15.12 -7.81
C HIS A 73 -17.97 15.55 -6.50
N GLY A 74 -17.22 16.07 -5.52
CA GLY A 74 -17.75 16.49 -4.22
C GLY A 74 -18.26 15.33 -3.35
N ARG A 75 -17.90 14.08 -3.69
CA ARG A 75 -18.27 12.86 -2.98
C ARG A 75 -17.21 11.78 -3.16
N GLU A 76 -17.18 10.80 -2.26
CA GLU A 76 -16.37 9.61 -2.43
C GLU A 76 -16.81 8.79 -3.67
N ALA A 77 -15.87 8.03 -4.23
CA ALA A 77 -16.15 7.09 -5.30
C ALA A 77 -17.01 5.92 -4.78
N THR A 78 -18.01 5.53 -5.58
CA THR A 78 -18.83 4.34 -5.33
C THR A 78 -18.04 3.06 -5.62
N GLU A 79 -18.53 1.92 -5.14
CA GLU A 79 -17.89 0.63 -5.37
C GLU A 79 -17.72 0.31 -6.87
N GLY A 80 -18.76 0.57 -7.69
CA GLY A 80 -18.70 0.37 -9.13
C GLY A 80 -17.67 1.25 -9.84
N GLU A 81 -17.46 2.49 -9.36
CA GLU A 81 -16.42 3.38 -9.90
C GLU A 81 -15.02 2.91 -9.51
N VAL A 82 -14.86 2.41 -8.28
CA VAL A 82 -13.62 1.80 -7.81
C VAL A 82 -13.31 0.52 -8.59
N GLU A 83 -14.31 -0.29 -8.92
CA GLU A 83 -14.17 -1.49 -9.75
C GLU A 83 -13.77 -1.13 -11.18
N ALA A 84 -14.42 -0.13 -11.79
CA ALA A 84 -14.06 0.37 -13.12
C ALA A 84 -12.60 0.85 -13.16
N TYR A 85 -12.15 1.55 -12.11
CA TYR A 85 -10.75 1.92 -11.95
C TYR A 85 -9.83 0.69 -11.89
N HIS A 86 -10.17 -0.35 -11.11
CA HIS A 86 -9.35 -1.58 -11.07
C HIS A 86 -9.29 -2.27 -12.43
N LEU A 87 -10.40 -2.33 -13.16
CA LEU A 87 -10.44 -2.92 -14.49
C LEU A 87 -9.49 -2.18 -15.45
N GLY A 88 -9.48 -0.84 -15.42
CA GLY A 88 -8.57 -0.03 -16.21
C GLY A 88 -7.09 -0.23 -15.85
N GLU A 89 -6.78 -0.34 -14.56
CA GLU A 89 -5.40 -0.51 -14.07
C GLU A 89 -4.82 -1.91 -14.31
N ARG A 90 -5.67 -2.92 -14.50
CA ARG A 90 -5.27 -4.31 -14.78
C ARG A 90 -4.99 -4.60 -16.25
N THR A 91 -5.10 -3.59 -17.12
CA THR A 91 -4.74 -3.78 -18.53
C THR A 91 -3.24 -4.08 -18.67
N PRO A 92 -2.82 -4.95 -19.62
CA PRO A 92 -1.41 -5.33 -19.77
C PRO A 92 -0.47 -4.13 -19.93
N ARG A 93 -0.94 -3.09 -20.63
CA ARG A 93 -0.21 -1.83 -20.81
C ARG A 93 0.02 -1.10 -19.48
N ARG A 94 -0.99 -1.02 -18.60
CA ARG A 94 -0.87 -0.34 -17.29
C ARG A 94 0.03 -1.11 -16.33
N VAL A 95 -0.12 -2.44 -16.28
CA VAL A 95 0.78 -3.33 -15.52
C VAL A 95 2.23 -3.13 -15.95
N LEU A 96 2.51 -3.12 -17.26
CA LEU A 96 3.84 -2.87 -17.80
C LEU A 96 4.36 -1.46 -17.46
N THR A 97 3.50 -0.44 -17.49
CA THR A 97 3.87 0.92 -17.09
C THR A 97 4.38 0.95 -15.65
N TYR A 98 3.66 0.35 -14.69
CA TYR A 98 4.11 0.33 -13.31
C TYR A 98 5.44 -0.40 -13.12
N ARG A 99 5.62 -1.54 -13.80
CA ARG A 99 6.89 -2.27 -13.74
C ARG A 99 8.06 -1.48 -14.33
N ARG A 100 7.85 -0.78 -15.46
CA ARG A 100 8.88 0.08 -16.06
C ARG A 100 9.25 1.24 -15.13
N LEU A 101 8.26 1.91 -14.55
CA LEU A 101 8.51 2.97 -13.57
C LEU A 101 9.29 2.45 -12.37
N ALA A 102 8.94 1.29 -11.83
CA ALA A 102 9.69 0.67 -10.74
C ALA A 102 11.16 0.41 -11.12
N VAL A 103 11.43 -0.07 -12.33
CA VAL A 103 12.80 -0.22 -12.85
C VAL A 103 13.53 1.13 -12.89
N ASP A 104 12.90 2.16 -13.45
CA ASP A 104 13.48 3.50 -13.57
C ASP A 104 13.81 4.11 -12.19
N VAL A 105 12.98 3.82 -11.20
CA VAL A 105 13.17 4.28 -9.82
C VAL A 105 14.37 3.60 -9.17
N LEU A 106 14.43 2.27 -9.23
CA LEU A 106 15.53 1.51 -8.67
C LEU A 106 16.86 1.86 -9.36
N ALA A 107 16.82 2.15 -10.65
CA ALA A 107 18.01 2.59 -11.39
C ALA A 107 18.51 3.98 -10.94
N LYS A 108 17.61 4.87 -10.52
CA LYS A 108 17.95 6.23 -10.05
C LYS A 108 18.43 6.26 -8.61
N ASP A 109 17.89 5.39 -7.76
CA ASP A 109 18.30 5.25 -6.37
C ASP A 109 18.42 3.77 -5.98
N PRO A 110 19.57 3.13 -6.28
CA PRO A 110 19.79 1.72 -5.95
C PRO A 110 19.96 1.47 -4.44
N GLY A 111 20.12 2.53 -3.64
CA GLY A 111 20.44 2.46 -2.22
C GLY A 111 19.27 2.75 -1.29
N GLY A 112 18.17 3.31 -1.79
CA GLY A 112 16.94 3.60 -1.03
C GLY A 112 17.20 4.44 0.21
N ARG A 113 17.09 5.77 0.12
CA ARG A 113 17.26 6.63 1.29
C ARG A 113 16.12 6.37 2.31
N GLU A 114 16.47 5.86 3.50
CA GLU A 114 15.49 5.65 4.58
C GLU A 114 14.75 6.97 4.90
N GLY A 115 13.42 6.94 4.86
CA GLY A 115 12.57 8.06 5.29
C GLY A 115 12.16 9.06 4.21
N GLU A 116 12.73 9.01 3.00
CA GLU A 116 12.20 9.77 1.86
C GLU A 116 11.18 8.92 1.11
N GLY A 117 9.89 9.20 1.35
CA GLY A 117 8.83 8.64 0.51
C GLY A 117 9.13 8.93 -0.96
N LEU A 118 9.01 7.90 -1.79
CA LEU A 118 9.36 7.90 -3.21
C LEU A 118 8.76 9.11 -3.96
N ALA A 119 9.53 10.19 -4.09
CA ALA A 119 9.08 11.43 -4.73
C ALA A 119 9.17 11.28 -6.25
N ILE A 120 8.30 10.44 -6.83
CA ILE A 120 8.23 10.27 -8.28
C ILE A 120 7.55 11.47 -8.90
N HIS A 121 8.34 12.31 -9.56
CA HIS A 121 7.83 13.31 -10.49
C HIS A 121 7.31 12.59 -11.74
N TYR A 122 5.99 12.44 -11.83
CA TYR A 122 5.32 11.98 -13.05
C TYR A 122 5.15 13.16 -14.02
N PRO A 123 5.80 13.16 -15.20
CA PRO A 123 5.48 14.15 -16.23
C PRO A 123 4.06 13.88 -16.73
N GLY A 124 3.09 14.71 -16.32
CA GLY A 124 1.68 14.60 -16.69
C GLY A 124 0.70 14.54 -15.51
N ALA A 125 1.18 14.38 -14.27
CA ALA A 125 0.36 14.60 -13.09
C ALA A 125 0.39 16.10 -12.73
N SER A 126 -0.47 16.90 -13.37
CA SER A 126 -0.75 18.27 -12.92
C SER A 126 -1.56 18.23 -11.62
N GLY A 127 -0.91 17.83 -10.54
CA GLY A 127 -1.48 17.76 -9.22
C GLY A 127 -0.44 18.27 -8.23
N ALA A 128 -0.69 19.47 -7.69
CA ALA A 128 0.13 20.07 -6.66
C ALA A 128 0.55 19.03 -5.60
N VAL A 129 1.85 18.87 -5.42
CA VAL A 129 2.45 18.08 -4.33
C VAL A 129 1.95 18.66 -3.01
N ARG A 130 0.87 18.09 -2.48
CA ARG A 130 0.41 18.37 -1.11
C ARG A 130 1.31 17.58 -0.17
N ARG A 131 2.37 18.25 0.28
CA ARG A 131 3.19 17.88 1.43
C ARG A 131 2.25 17.43 2.56
N GLY A 132 2.46 16.19 3.03
CA GLY A 132 1.58 15.51 3.97
C GLY A 132 1.21 16.37 5.16
N ARG A 133 -0.05 16.80 5.21
CA ARG A 133 -0.69 17.21 6.45
C ARG A 133 -1.25 15.94 7.05
N GLN A 134 -0.65 15.47 8.14
CA GLN A 134 -1.26 14.44 8.99
C GLN A 134 -2.61 14.99 9.41
N GLY A 135 -3.68 14.50 8.79
CA GLY A 135 -5.04 14.83 9.18
C GLY A 135 -5.23 14.29 10.59
N GLY A 136 -5.50 15.19 11.53
CA GLY A 136 -5.73 14.80 12.92
C GLY A 136 -6.94 13.86 13.00
N ILE A 137 -7.11 13.21 14.14
CA ILE A 137 -8.28 12.37 14.46
C ILE A 137 -9.62 13.05 14.12
N ALA A 138 -9.67 14.38 14.08
CA ALA A 138 -10.81 15.17 13.62
C ALA A 138 -11.18 14.96 12.13
N ASP A 139 -10.20 14.81 11.22
CA ASP A 139 -10.43 14.63 9.79
C ASP A 139 -10.94 13.21 9.45
N ALA A 140 -10.55 12.23 10.28
CA ALA A 140 -11.05 10.86 10.19
C ALA A 140 -12.52 10.72 10.64
N ILE A 141 -12.98 11.63 11.50
CA ILE A 141 -14.37 11.63 12.00
C ILE A 141 -15.32 12.29 10.98
N LEU A 142 -14.88 13.33 10.28
CA LEU A 142 -15.70 13.99 9.25
C LEU A 142 -15.87 13.18 7.96
N SER A 143 -14.90 12.33 7.61
CA SER A 143 -14.92 11.58 6.33
C SER A 143 -15.76 10.29 6.36
N ARG A 144 -16.32 9.89 7.52
CA ARG A 144 -17.01 8.60 7.69
C ARG A 144 -18.53 8.64 7.54
N GLY A 145 -19.08 9.65 6.86
CA GLY A 145 -20.48 9.62 6.39
C GLY A 145 -21.55 9.78 7.48
N TRP A 146 -21.22 10.33 8.63
CA TRP A 146 -22.22 10.78 9.60
C TRP A 146 -22.59 12.21 9.22
N SER A 147 -23.88 12.54 9.13
CA SER A 147 -24.28 13.93 8.89
C SER A 147 -23.60 14.80 9.94
N ALA A 148 -23.01 15.93 9.53
CA ALA A 148 -22.28 16.82 10.45
C ALA A 148 -23.12 17.15 11.71
N GLY A 149 -24.45 17.13 11.60
CA GLY A 149 -25.38 17.26 12.71
C GLY A 149 -25.25 16.17 13.78
N LEU A 150 -25.08 14.88 13.43
CA LEU A 150 -25.01 13.80 14.41
C LEU A 150 -23.75 13.89 15.28
N VAL A 151 -22.62 14.29 14.70
CA VAL A 151 -21.36 14.49 15.43
C VAL A 151 -21.49 15.65 16.42
N VAL A 152 -22.08 16.76 15.98
CA VAL A 152 -22.34 17.93 16.84
C VAL A 152 -23.28 17.55 17.99
N ILE A 153 -24.34 16.77 17.72
CA ILE A 153 -25.28 16.30 18.74
C ILE A 153 -24.55 15.44 19.78
N LEU A 154 -23.72 14.47 19.36
CA LEU A 154 -23.00 13.63 20.31
C LEU A 154 -21.96 14.40 21.13
N ALA A 155 -21.28 15.37 20.53
CA ALA A 155 -20.36 16.25 21.25
C ALA A 155 -21.09 17.08 22.32
N LEU A 156 -22.26 17.63 21.99
CA LEU A 156 -23.10 18.36 22.95
C LEU A 156 -23.62 17.47 24.08
N VAL A 157 -24.08 16.25 23.76
CA VAL A 157 -24.54 15.28 24.76
C VAL A 157 -23.40 14.90 25.71
N GLY A 158 -22.20 14.63 25.18
CA GLY A 158 -21.02 14.35 25.99
C GLY A 158 -20.64 15.51 26.91
N LEU A 159 -20.64 16.74 26.39
CA LEU A 159 -20.38 17.94 27.19
C LEU A 159 -21.40 18.11 28.32
N ILE A 160 -22.69 17.93 28.03
CA ILE A 160 -23.77 18.02 29.01
C ILE A 160 -23.60 16.96 30.10
N ALA A 161 -23.26 15.71 29.74
CA ALA A 161 -23.03 14.65 30.71
C ALA A 161 -21.85 14.97 31.65
N VAL A 162 -20.76 15.55 31.12
CA VAL A 162 -19.62 16.00 31.93
C VAL A 162 -20.02 17.12 32.88
N VAL A 163 -20.79 18.11 32.41
CA VAL A 163 -21.30 19.20 33.26
C VAL A 163 -22.17 18.65 34.39
N ILE A 164 -23.08 17.71 34.10
CA ILE A 164 -23.94 17.06 35.11
C ILE A 164 -23.09 16.29 36.13
N LEU A 165 -22.07 15.56 35.67
CA LEU A 165 -21.17 14.82 36.56
C LEU A 165 -20.39 15.78 37.48
N LEU A 166 -19.85 16.87 36.94
CA LEU A 166 -19.14 17.89 37.72
C LEU A 166 -20.05 18.57 38.75
N LEU A 167 -21.29 18.91 38.38
CA LEU A 167 -22.27 19.46 39.31
C LEU A 167 -22.63 18.45 40.41
N SER A 168 -22.77 17.17 40.05
CA SER A 168 -23.04 16.08 41.00
C SER A 168 -21.88 15.86 41.99
N LEU A 169 -20.64 16.16 41.59
CA LEU A 169 -19.46 16.13 42.46
C LEU A 169 -19.39 17.35 43.41
N ILE A 170 -20.02 18.46 43.04
CA ILE A 170 -20.04 19.70 43.84
C ILE A 170 -21.19 19.68 44.86
N SER A 171 -22.30 18.98 44.57
CA SER A 171 -23.51 18.97 45.40
C SER A 171 -23.49 18.24 46.76
N PRO A 172 -22.58 17.32 47.13
CA PRO A 172 -22.60 16.75 48.48
C PRO A 172 -22.08 17.74 49.54
N SER A 173 -21.18 18.66 49.15
CA SER A 173 -20.44 19.50 50.09
C SER A 173 -21.20 20.77 50.50
N VAL A 174 -22.07 21.28 49.63
CA VAL A 174 -22.81 22.53 49.89
C VAL A 174 -24.05 22.31 50.76
N LEU A 175 -24.63 21.10 50.75
CA LEU A 175 -25.78 20.75 51.60
C LEU A 175 -25.41 20.59 53.08
N HIS A 176 -24.15 20.26 53.41
CA HIS A 176 -23.67 20.22 54.81
C HIS A 176 -23.22 21.60 55.34
N ALA A 177 -22.90 22.55 54.47
CA ALA A 177 -22.48 23.90 54.86
C ALA A 177 -23.66 24.85 55.13
N LEU A 178 -24.87 24.48 54.74
CA LEU A 178 -26.11 25.24 54.97
C LEU A 178 -27.02 24.62 56.05
N SER A 179 -26.58 23.54 56.72
CA SER A 179 -27.31 22.89 57.82
C SER A 179 -26.71 23.17 59.21
N LEU A 180 -25.98 24.27 59.38
CA LEU A 180 -25.37 24.72 60.64
C LEU A 180 -25.79 26.15 60.97
#